data_AF-A0A9P5JI74-F1
#
_entry.id   AF-A0A9P5JI74-F1
#
_cell.length_a   1.000
_cell.length_b   1.000
_cell.length_c   1.000
_cell.angle_alpha   90.00
_cell.angle_beta   90.00
_cell.angle_gamma   90.00
#
_symmetry.space_group_name_H-M   'P 1'
#
loop_
_entity.id
_entity.type
_entity.pdbx_description
1 polymer ?
#
loop_
_entity_poly.entity_id
_entity_poly.type
_entity_poly.pdbx_seq_one_letter_code
_entity_poly.pdbx_strand_id
1 'polypeptide(L)'
;MFTKLFVLAAAAATAMAQHQVTVYNYCGQAKAAHVKNADFDYVSGYLGTNGGSYSVSLPALASSLIVFGESGECPGVDGPGCTRLECDFSNPSYQQCNLSRVAGYSIPLAWSWTDGSCTGGHCESSTCPPSDAWNPDSDDGSSLRQCNTANVGVNLYLCGA
;
A
#
# COMPACT_ATOMS: atom_id res chain seq x y z
N MET A 1 -35.51 -34.46 -37.65
CA MET A 1 -35.44 -33.44 -36.58
C MET A 1 -34.36 -33.87 -35.60
N PHE A 2 -33.24 -33.14 -35.52
CA PHE A 2 -32.20 -33.37 -34.52
C PHE A 2 -31.94 -32.07 -33.78
N THR A 3 -32.42 -31.99 -32.54
CA THR A 3 -32.18 -30.86 -31.63
C THR A 3 -30.75 -30.96 -31.12
N LYS A 4 -29.86 -30.07 -31.56
CA LYS A 4 -28.51 -29.95 -31.00
C LYS A 4 -28.58 -29.09 -29.74
N LEU A 5 -28.40 -29.73 -28.59
CA LEU A 5 -28.23 -29.06 -27.31
C LEU A 5 -26.82 -28.46 -27.27
N PHE A 6 -26.71 -27.13 -27.28
CA PHE A 6 -25.45 -26.44 -26.98
C PHE A 6 -25.33 -26.33 -25.46
N VAL A 7 -24.43 -27.10 -24.87
CA VAL A 7 -24.01 -26.90 -23.47
C VAL A 7 -22.99 -25.77 -23.46
N LEU A 8 -23.40 -24.58 -23.03
CA LEU A 8 -22.44 -23.53 -22.67
C LEU A 8 -21.81 -23.90 -21.32
N ALA A 9 -20.55 -24.33 -21.35
CA ALA A 9 -19.73 -24.39 -20.15
C ALA A 9 -19.35 -22.95 -19.77
N ALA A 10 -19.99 -22.40 -18.74
CA ALA A 10 -19.54 -21.16 -18.13
C ALA A 10 -18.25 -21.46 -17.34
N ALA A 11 -17.11 -20.97 -17.83
CA ALA A 11 -15.89 -20.98 -17.05
C ALA A 11 -16.06 -20.03 -15.86
N ALA A 12 -16.15 -20.57 -14.65
CA ALA A 12 -16.06 -19.77 -13.43
C ALA A 12 -14.60 -19.30 -13.33
N ALA A 13 -14.35 -18.03 -13.69
CA ALA A 13 -13.10 -17.39 -13.31
C ALA A 13 -13.12 -17.26 -11.80
N THR A 14 -12.37 -18.10 -11.10
CA THR A 14 -11.98 -17.83 -9.72
C THR A 14 -11.18 -16.54 -9.76
N ALA A 15 -11.83 -15.42 -9.43
CA ALA A 15 -11.12 -14.19 -9.11
C ALA A 15 -10.16 -14.55 -7.98
N MET A 16 -8.85 -14.54 -8.26
CA MET A 16 -7.88 -14.69 -7.20
C MET A 16 -8.11 -13.55 -6.21
N ALA A 17 -8.23 -13.89 -4.94
CA ALA A 17 -8.13 -12.96 -3.84
C ALA A 17 -6.93 -12.03 -4.08
N GLN A 18 -7.19 -10.73 -4.18
CA GLN A 18 -6.17 -9.73 -4.48
C GLN A 18 -6.32 -8.54 -3.53
N HIS A 19 -5.18 -8.05 -3.04
CA HIS A 19 -5.14 -6.82 -2.24
C HIS A 19 -4.88 -5.64 -3.17
N GLN A 20 -5.75 -4.64 -3.15
CA GLN A 20 -5.53 -3.43 -3.93
C GLN A 20 -4.71 -2.43 -3.12
N VAL A 21 -3.61 -1.95 -3.68
CA VAL A 21 -2.88 -0.78 -3.18
C VAL A 21 -3.25 0.38 -4.09
N THR A 22 -3.73 1.48 -3.51
CA THR A 22 -3.92 2.73 -4.25
C THR A 22 -3.15 3.85 -3.56
N VAL A 23 -2.37 4.60 -4.34
CA VAL A 23 -1.64 5.78 -3.87
C VAL A 23 -2.28 7.01 -4.48
N TYR A 24 -2.55 8.02 -3.67
CA TYR A 24 -3.14 9.31 -4.06
C TYR A 24 -2.17 10.44 -3.77
N ASN A 25 -2.11 11.44 -4.66
CA ASN A 25 -1.27 12.62 -4.49
C ASN A 25 -2.09 13.86 -4.09
N TYR A 26 -1.79 14.44 -2.93
CA TYR A 26 -2.35 15.72 -2.48
C TYR A 26 -1.28 16.79 -2.22
N CYS A 27 -0.05 16.57 -2.68
CA CYS A 27 1.10 17.44 -2.39
C CYS A 27 1.17 18.75 -3.18
N GLY A 28 0.20 19.08 -4.03
CA GLY A 28 0.20 20.25 -4.93
C GLY A 28 1.19 20.16 -6.09
N GLN A 29 2.14 19.24 -6.04
CA GLN A 29 3.20 19.02 -7.02
C GLN A 29 3.12 17.61 -7.58
N ALA A 30 3.66 17.40 -8.79
CA ALA A 30 3.67 16.08 -9.38
C ALA A 30 4.53 15.09 -8.58
N LYS A 31 4.02 13.87 -8.39
CA LYS A 31 4.71 12.77 -7.68
C LYS A 31 4.69 11.50 -8.51
N ALA A 32 5.56 10.56 -8.17
CA ALA A 32 5.45 9.16 -8.57
C ALA A 32 5.13 8.29 -7.35
N ALA A 33 4.36 7.23 -7.56
CA ALA A 33 4.16 6.14 -6.60
C ALA A 33 5.12 5.00 -6.93
N HIS A 34 5.62 4.34 -5.90
CA HIS A 34 6.46 3.16 -5.99
C HIS A 34 5.91 2.06 -5.10
N VAL A 35 5.81 0.85 -5.64
CA VAL A 35 5.30 -0.33 -4.97
C VAL A 35 6.25 -1.49 -5.22
N LYS A 36 6.69 -2.15 -4.16
CA LYS A 36 7.56 -3.34 -4.20
C LYS A 36 7.05 -4.35 -3.19
N ASN A 37 7.11 -5.64 -3.48
CA ASN A 37 6.98 -6.70 -2.47
C ASN A 37 8.06 -7.78 -2.66
N ALA A 38 7.97 -8.90 -1.94
CA ALA A 38 8.90 -10.02 -2.11
C ALA A 38 8.73 -10.82 -3.43
N ASP A 39 7.57 -10.73 -4.07
CA ASP A 39 7.16 -11.60 -5.18
C ASP A 39 7.31 -10.98 -6.58
N PHE A 40 7.44 -9.64 -6.68
CA PHE A 40 7.63 -8.97 -7.97
C PHE A 40 8.58 -7.77 -7.90
N ASP A 41 9.14 -7.47 -9.08
CA ASP A 41 10.02 -6.32 -9.29
C ASP A 41 9.27 -5.00 -9.11
N TYR A 42 9.89 -4.10 -8.36
CA TYR A 42 9.55 -2.69 -8.21
C TYR A 42 8.71 -2.10 -9.38
N VAL A 43 7.46 -1.72 -9.11
CA VAL A 43 6.60 -1.01 -10.07
C VAL A 43 6.44 0.46 -9.69
N SER A 44 6.33 1.30 -10.70
CA SER A 44 6.14 2.74 -10.52
C SER A 44 5.01 3.28 -11.37
N GLY A 45 4.36 4.34 -10.88
CA GLY A 45 3.26 5.01 -11.56
C GLY A 45 3.31 6.52 -11.36
N TYR A 46 3.12 7.27 -12.43
CA TYR A 46 3.00 8.73 -12.35
C TYR A 46 1.65 9.12 -11.74
N LEU A 47 1.67 9.92 -10.68
CA LEU A 47 0.47 10.37 -9.98
C LEU A 47 -0.08 11.68 -10.49
N GLY A 48 0.63 12.42 -11.37
CA GLY A 48 0.20 13.77 -11.72
C GLY A 48 0.16 14.69 -10.49
N THR A 49 -0.63 15.76 -10.56
CA THR A 49 -0.84 16.74 -9.47
C THR A 49 -1.99 16.31 -8.54
N ASN A 50 -2.55 17.26 -7.77
CA ASN A 50 -3.61 17.00 -6.79
C ASN A 50 -4.75 16.12 -7.31
N GLY A 51 -5.06 15.07 -6.54
CA GLY A 51 -6.13 14.12 -6.78
C GLY A 51 -5.78 12.99 -7.75
N GLY A 52 -4.59 12.99 -8.36
CA GLY A 52 -4.17 11.89 -9.20
C GLY A 52 -3.75 10.67 -8.39
N SER A 53 -3.93 9.49 -8.98
CA SER A 53 -3.80 8.22 -8.29
C SER A 53 -3.15 7.13 -9.15
N TYR A 54 -2.56 6.15 -8.49
CA TYR A 54 -2.01 4.94 -9.11
C TYR A 54 -2.38 3.73 -8.27
N SER A 55 -2.81 2.65 -8.93
CA SER A 55 -3.23 1.42 -8.27
C SER A 55 -2.50 0.20 -8.79
N VAL A 56 -2.16 -0.71 -7.88
CA VAL A 56 -1.57 -2.02 -8.17
C VAL A 56 -2.40 -3.08 -7.45
N SER A 57 -2.51 -4.25 -8.09
CA SER A 57 -3.15 -5.41 -7.50
C SER A 57 -2.09 -6.42 -7.06
N LEU A 58 -2.16 -6.84 -5.80
CA LEU A 58 -1.21 -7.76 -5.19
C LEU A 58 -1.83 -9.16 -5.00
N PRO A 59 -1.02 -10.23 -5.08
CA PRO A 59 -1.47 -11.57 -4.69
C PRO A 59 -1.96 -11.64 -3.23
N ALA A 60 -2.88 -12.55 -2.94
CA ALA A 60 -3.48 -12.77 -1.61
C ALA A 60 -2.49 -12.97 -0.45
N LEU A 61 -1.27 -13.45 -0.74
CA LEU A 61 -0.26 -13.78 0.28
C LEU A 61 0.99 -12.90 0.15
N ALA A 62 0.86 -11.73 -0.48
CA ALA A 62 1.97 -10.81 -0.68
C ALA A 62 2.61 -10.41 0.66
N SER A 63 3.92 -10.55 0.77
CA SER A 63 4.70 -10.18 1.96
C SER A 63 5.72 -9.08 1.65
N SER A 64 6.24 -8.45 2.71
CA SER A 64 7.29 -7.42 2.62
C SER A 64 6.96 -6.29 1.64
N LEU A 65 5.70 -5.83 1.64
CA LEU A 65 5.26 -4.72 0.80
C LEU A 65 5.90 -3.43 1.29
N ILE A 66 6.46 -2.66 0.38
CA ILE A 66 6.93 -1.29 0.57
C ILE A 66 6.21 -0.40 -0.44
N VAL A 67 5.58 0.67 0.05
CA VAL A 67 4.93 1.70 -0.76
C VAL A 67 5.45 3.08 -0.36
N PHE A 68 5.84 3.90 -1.32
CA PHE A 68 6.27 5.28 -1.08
C PHE A 68 6.00 6.20 -2.26
N GLY A 69 6.00 7.51 -1.98
CA GLY A 69 5.94 8.56 -3.00
C GLY A 69 7.31 9.19 -3.24
N GLU A 70 7.61 9.58 -4.47
CA GLU A 70 8.87 10.23 -4.85
C GLU A 70 8.66 11.59 -5.52
N SER A 71 9.56 12.55 -5.23
CA SER A 71 9.75 13.79 -6.00
C SER A 71 11.21 14.12 -6.34
N GLY A 72 12.05 13.10 -6.49
CA GLY A 72 13.47 13.24 -6.83
C GLY A 72 14.45 13.20 -5.64
N GLU A 73 13.94 13.12 -4.41
CA GLU A 73 14.77 13.02 -3.18
C GLU A 73 14.91 11.59 -2.63
N CYS A 74 14.18 10.62 -3.20
CA CYS A 74 14.21 9.22 -2.77
C CYS A 74 14.59 8.26 -3.90
N PRO A 75 15.83 8.36 -4.43
CA PRO A 75 16.22 7.51 -5.55
C PRO A 75 16.37 6.05 -5.11
N GLY A 76 15.80 5.15 -5.91
CA GLY A 76 16.18 3.75 -5.93
C GLY A 76 15.21 2.77 -5.29
N VAL A 77 15.55 1.50 -5.44
CA VAL A 77 14.78 0.38 -4.90
C VAL A 77 14.78 0.49 -3.37
N ASP A 78 13.62 0.27 -2.78
CA ASP A 78 13.28 0.47 -1.36
C ASP A 78 13.08 1.93 -0.94
N GLY A 79 13.53 2.94 -1.68
CA GLY A 79 13.36 4.35 -1.31
C GLY A 79 14.15 4.76 -0.05
N PRO A 80 15.50 4.74 -0.08
CA PRO A 80 16.31 5.47 0.88
C PRO A 80 15.91 6.95 0.95
N GLY A 81 15.91 7.53 2.15
CA GLY A 81 15.45 8.90 2.41
C GLY A 81 13.92 9.06 2.51
N CYS A 82 13.15 8.02 2.20
CA CYS A 82 11.70 8.13 2.07
C CYS A 82 10.91 7.67 3.30
N THR A 83 9.80 8.37 3.55
CA THR A 83 8.72 7.85 4.40
C THR A 83 8.04 6.70 3.65
N ARG A 84 7.79 5.57 4.31
CA ARG A 84 7.22 4.36 3.70
C ARG A 84 5.93 3.95 4.39
N LEU A 85 5.03 3.32 3.63
CA LEU A 85 4.04 2.39 4.15
C LEU A 85 4.59 0.98 3.92
N GLU A 86 4.68 0.21 5.00
CA GLU A 86 5.13 -1.18 4.99
C GLU A 86 3.96 -2.08 5.36
N CYS A 87 3.75 -3.16 4.62
CA CYS A 87 2.67 -4.12 4.90
C CYS A 87 3.08 -5.58 4.71
N ASP A 88 2.35 -6.46 5.38
CA ASP A 88 2.41 -7.90 5.20
C ASP A 88 0.99 -8.48 5.14
N PHE A 89 0.68 -9.17 4.03
CA PHE A 89 -0.59 -9.84 3.77
C PHE A 89 -0.44 -11.38 3.76
N SER A 90 0.75 -11.91 4.05
CA SER A 90 1.01 -13.35 4.02
C SER A 90 0.26 -14.14 5.07
N ASN A 91 -0.24 -13.49 6.13
CA ASN A 91 -1.10 -14.14 7.11
C ASN A 91 -2.57 -14.08 6.66
N PRO A 92 -3.22 -15.24 6.41
CA PRO A 92 -4.62 -15.25 5.96
C PRO A 92 -5.61 -14.85 7.05
N SER A 93 -5.19 -14.82 8.32
CA SER A 93 -6.04 -14.46 9.46
C SER A 93 -6.06 -12.96 9.74
N TYR A 94 -5.00 -12.25 9.37
CA TYR A 94 -4.88 -10.80 9.57
C TYR A 94 -3.85 -10.19 8.62
N GLN A 95 -4.07 -8.95 8.26
CA GLN A 95 -3.21 -8.13 7.44
C GLN A 95 -2.63 -7.06 8.34
N GLN A 96 -1.36 -6.72 8.16
CA GLN A 96 -0.69 -5.74 9.00
C GLN A 96 0.03 -4.70 8.17
N CYS A 97 -0.05 -3.44 8.60
CA CYS A 97 0.67 -2.34 7.99
C CYS A 97 1.12 -1.34 9.06
N ASN A 98 2.18 -0.62 8.76
CA ASN A 98 2.65 0.54 9.52
C ASN A 98 3.29 1.56 8.60
N LEU A 99 3.31 2.82 9.04
CA LEU A 99 4.24 3.78 8.46
C LEU A 99 5.65 3.53 9.04
N SER A 100 6.67 3.83 8.26
CA SER A 100 8.08 3.65 8.63
C SER A 100 8.90 4.87 8.22
N ARG A 101 9.72 5.34 9.15
CA ARG A 101 10.75 6.36 8.98
C ARG A 101 12.16 5.77 9.06
N VAL A 102 12.30 4.45 9.11
CA VAL A 102 13.61 3.76 9.23
C VAL A 102 14.53 4.12 8.06
N ALA A 103 13.96 4.36 6.88
CA ALA A 103 14.72 4.77 5.71
C ALA A 103 14.92 6.28 5.59
N GLY A 104 14.27 7.09 6.43
CA GLY A 104 14.23 8.54 6.32
C GLY A 104 12.81 9.09 6.34
N TYR A 105 12.68 10.38 6.06
CA TYR A 105 11.41 11.06 5.97
C TYR A 105 11.48 12.08 4.83
N SER A 106 10.49 12.05 3.93
CA SER A 106 10.43 12.94 2.76
C SER A 106 9.05 13.55 2.58
N ILE A 107 8.03 12.72 2.44
CA ILE A 107 6.64 13.11 2.21
C ILE A 107 5.81 12.77 3.45
N PRO A 108 4.97 13.69 3.95
CA PRO A 108 3.96 13.37 4.96
C PRO A 108 2.99 12.32 4.43
N LEU A 109 2.70 11.28 5.20
CA LEU A 109 1.83 10.18 4.74
C LEU A 109 0.65 9.99 5.68
N ALA A 110 -0.52 9.76 5.10
CA ALA A 110 -1.65 9.15 5.77
C ALA A 110 -2.09 7.90 4.99
N TRP A 111 -2.69 6.92 5.65
CA TRP A 111 -3.21 5.74 4.97
C TRP A 111 -4.43 5.16 5.68
N SER A 112 -5.20 4.38 4.93
CA SER A 112 -6.38 3.66 5.42
C SER A 112 -6.48 2.29 4.79
N TRP A 113 -7.09 1.35 5.51
CA TRP A 113 -7.59 0.13 4.92
C TRP A 113 -8.76 0.43 3.97
N THR A 114 -8.96 -0.38 2.94
CA THR A 114 -10.19 -0.27 2.12
C THR A 114 -11.44 -0.67 2.90
N ASP A 115 -11.27 -1.44 3.98
CA ASP A 115 -12.29 -1.64 4.99
C ASP A 115 -12.24 -0.52 6.03
N GLY A 116 -13.21 0.38 5.99
CA GLY A 116 -13.29 1.53 6.89
C GLY A 116 -13.53 1.17 8.37
N SER A 117 -13.77 -0.09 8.71
CA SER A 117 -13.84 -0.55 10.11
C SER A 117 -12.46 -0.76 10.74
N CYS A 118 -11.41 -0.89 9.92
CA CYS A 118 -10.03 -1.08 10.38
C CYS A 118 -9.30 0.27 10.51
N THR A 119 -8.54 0.43 11.59
CA THR A 119 -7.80 1.66 11.87
C THR A 119 -6.55 1.78 10.98
N GLY A 120 -6.40 2.91 10.28
CA GLY A 120 -5.20 3.27 9.52
C GLY A 120 -4.15 4.01 10.38
N GLY A 121 -3.33 4.83 9.72
CA GLY A 121 -2.28 5.61 10.39
C GLY A 121 -1.87 6.85 9.60
N HIS A 122 -1.15 7.75 10.26
CA HIS A 122 -0.64 8.97 9.66
C HIS A 122 0.69 9.36 10.31
N CYS A 123 1.55 10.04 9.58
CA CYS A 123 2.79 10.62 10.05
C CYS A 123 3.06 11.90 9.24
N GLU A 124 2.74 13.04 9.86
CA GLU A 124 2.71 14.35 9.20
C GLU A 124 4.02 15.15 9.35
N SER A 125 4.97 14.64 10.13
CA SER A 125 6.28 15.28 10.34
C SER A 125 7.40 14.27 10.49
N SER A 126 8.63 14.72 10.27
CA SER A 126 9.85 13.94 10.50
C SER A 126 10.06 13.56 11.97
N THR A 127 9.23 14.06 12.88
CA THR A 127 9.27 13.79 14.33
C THR A 127 7.98 13.14 14.85
N CYS A 128 7.13 12.58 13.97
CA CYS A 128 5.93 11.86 14.41
C CYS A 128 6.31 10.75 15.41
N PRO A 129 5.50 10.49 16.45
CA PRO A 129 5.87 9.57 17.51
C PRO A 129 6.01 8.12 17.01
N PRO A 130 6.70 7.23 17.78
CA PRO A 130 6.78 5.80 17.46
C PRO A 130 5.42 5.11 17.28
N SER A 131 4.37 5.62 17.92
CA SER A 131 2.97 5.15 17.76
C SER A 131 2.39 5.36 16.37
N ASP A 132 2.99 6.25 15.59
CA ASP A 132 2.47 6.72 14.31
C ASP A 132 3.29 6.18 13.15
N ALA A 133 4.62 6.09 13.33
CA ALA A 133 5.52 5.43 12.41
C ALA A 133 6.70 4.79 13.14
N TRP A 134 7.04 3.57 12.70
CA TRP A 134 8.26 2.90 13.12
C TRP A 134 9.47 3.77 12.82
N ASN A 135 10.40 3.87 13.76
CA ASN A 135 11.61 4.65 13.64
C ASN A 135 12.80 3.86 14.18
N PRO A 136 14.04 4.17 13.77
CA PRO A 136 15.19 3.34 14.10
C PRO A 136 15.56 3.36 15.59
N ASP A 137 15.13 4.39 16.33
CA ASP A 137 15.44 4.56 17.75
C ASP A 137 14.41 3.89 18.67
N SER A 138 13.27 3.44 18.12
CA SER A 138 12.16 2.85 18.87
C SER A 138 11.33 1.93 17.97
N ASP A 139 11.53 0.63 18.16
CA ASP A 139 10.73 -0.46 17.58
C ASP A 139 9.97 -1.20 18.69
N ASP A 140 8.84 -0.62 19.11
CA ASP A 140 7.97 -1.20 20.12
C ASP A 140 6.69 -1.81 19.53
N GLY A 141 6.60 -1.87 18.20
CA GLY A 141 5.42 -2.33 17.46
C GLY A 141 4.18 -1.43 17.58
N SER A 142 4.26 -0.26 18.23
CA SER A 142 3.08 0.58 18.50
C SER A 142 2.49 1.27 17.26
N SER A 143 3.25 1.37 16.16
CA SER A 143 2.77 1.86 14.86
C SER A 143 2.07 0.78 14.01
N LEU A 144 2.14 -0.49 14.40
CA LEU A 144 1.47 -1.56 13.67
C LEU A 144 -0.06 -1.42 13.79
N ARG A 145 -0.73 -1.59 12.65
CA ARG A 145 -2.18 -1.66 12.55
C ARG A 145 -2.53 -2.99 11.89
N GLN A 146 -3.52 -3.67 12.45
CA GLN A 146 -4.02 -4.94 11.93
C GLN A 146 -5.45 -4.78 11.41
N CYS A 147 -5.77 -5.54 10.36
CA CYS A 147 -7.11 -5.68 9.84
C CYS A 147 -7.38 -7.16 9.55
N ASN A 148 -8.55 -7.67 9.93
CA ASN A 148 -8.88 -9.11 9.80
C ASN A 148 -9.87 -9.36 8.67
N THR A 149 -9.84 -8.50 7.65
CA THR A 149 -10.78 -8.53 6.53
C THR A 149 -10.12 -9.18 5.34
N ALA A 150 -10.68 -10.30 4.88
CA ALA A 150 -10.18 -11.01 3.71
C ALA A 150 -10.09 -10.07 2.50
N ASN A 151 -8.97 -10.10 1.79
CA ASN A 151 -8.70 -9.30 0.59
C ASN A 151 -8.73 -7.78 0.83
N VAL A 152 -8.54 -7.32 2.08
CA VAL A 152 -8.48 -5.88 2.38
C VAL A 152 -7.29 -5.23 1.66
N GLY A 153 -7.54 -4.12 1.00
CA GLY A 153 -6.50 -3.29 0.38
C GLY A 153 -6.06 -2.14 1.27
N VAL A 154 -5.20 -1.29 0.73
CA VAL A 154 -4.74 -0.06 1.38
C VAL A 154 -4.83 1.12 0.42
N ASN A 155 -5.24 2.26 0.96
CA ASN A 155 -5.16 3.57 0.32
C ASN A 155 -4.07 4.38 1.04
N LEU A 156 -3.04 4.81 0.31
CA LEU A 156 -1.97 5.69 0.77
C LEU A 156 -2.19 7.10 0.22
N TYR A 157 -2.08 8.10 1.07
CA TYR A 157 -2.29 9.50 0.75
C TYR A 157 -0.99 10.28 0.98
N LEU A 158 -0.45 10.84 -0.09
CA LEU A 158 0.74 11.70 -0.04
C LEU A 158 0.33 13.13 0.34
N CYS A 159 0.99 13.69 1.36
CA CYS A 159 0.73 15.00 1.97
C CYS A 159 -0.61 15.14 2.71
N GLY A 160 -1.08 14.03 3.32
CA GLY A 160 -2.35 13.96 4.03
C GLY A 160 -3.56 14.04 3.08
N ALA A 161 -4.75 13.73 3.59
CA ALA A 161 -6.03 13.99 2.92
C ALA A 161 -6.84 14.97 3.77
#